data_AF-A0A949FGR6-F1
#
_entry.id   AF-A0A949FGR6-F1
#
_cell.length_a   1.000
_cell.length_b   1.000
_cell.length_c   1.000
_cell.angle_alpha   90.00
_cell.angle_beta   90.00
_cell.angle_gamma   90.00
#
_symmetry.space_group_name_H-M   'P 1'
#
loop_
_entity.id
_entity.type
_entity.pdbx_description
1 polymer ?
#
loop_
_entity_poly.entity_id
_entity_poly.type
_entity_poly.pdbx_seq_one_letter_code
_entity_poly.pdbx_strand_id
1 'polypeptide(L)'
;MDHEKKKLKLEYARLVGKLERLLRRYTPIDPSDEFSDGDDYETLVPPLVSLLMRGCGREEIFRAIESYRANYWMKVPPNPEQDWKITDAVQKAYLNKDKVDRKPRKQSKPLFKLNLCKDLEDVLDYIKTQVQKFLQEAETVDGVADRVYRIESGYEYSQCGWVMIYFDTRPEASPDGQWTRFIDKHRIERIHWRKASSANMRGPVSVVDHEGKEHLISEGSEIDMSRAIGLMLKSALLRARDQGILLQLSLAPTCALGVEDFDGHFGWPTYGTNDDDALVTQIHRRE
;
A
#
# COMPACT_ATOMS: atom_id res chain seq x y z
N MET A 1 7.21 -7.52 -11.95
CA MET A 1 7.77 -8.04 -10.68
C MET A 1 9.24 -8.44 -10.68
N ASP A 2 9.80 -9.21 -11.61
CA ASP A 2 11.14 -9.75 -11.33
C ASP A 2 12.28 -8.71 -11.23
N HIS A 3 12.30 -7.62 -12.00
CA HIS A 3 13.42 -6.67 -11.93
C HIS A 3 13.35 -5.57 -10.88
N GLU A 4 12.23 -5.25 -10.27
CA GLU A 4 12.08 -4.23 -9.20
C GLU A 4 12.03 -5.01 -7.95
N LYS A 5 11.46 -6.22 -7.92
CA LYS A 5 11.89 -7.18 -6.94
C LYS A 5 13.41 -7.35 -7.00
N LYS A 6 14.05 -7.42 -8.18
CA LYS A 6 15.52 -7.43 -8.29
C LYS A 6 16.18 -6.09 -7.98
N LYS A 7 15.60 -4.94 -8.30
CA LYS A 7 16.16 -3.59 -8.10
C LYS A 7 16.02 -3.19 -6.65
N LEU A 8 14.87 -3.46 -6.05
CA LEU A 8 14.57 -3.38 -4.63
C LEU A 8 15.43 -4.38 -3.87
N LYS A 9 15.55 -5.65 -4.30
CA LYS A 9 16.50 -6.60 -3.70
C LYS A 9 17.95 -6.11 -3.82
N LEU A 10 18.34 -5.54 -4.96
CA LEU A 10 19.69 -5.03 -5.18
C LEU A 10 19.93 -3.75 -4.37
N GLU A 11 18.93 -2.88 -4.26
CA GLU A 11 18.96 -1.66 -3.48
C GLU A 11 18.99 -1.98 -2.00
N TYR A 12 18.13 -2.89 -1.56
CA TYR A 12 18.09 -3.48 -0.24
C TYR A 12 19.45 -4.09 0.09
N ALA A 13 19.96 -5.03 -0.71
CA ALA A 13 21.27 -5.64 -0.52
C ALA A 13 22.41 -4.60 -0.51
N ARG A 14 22.33 -3.58 -1.37
CA ARG A 14 23.29 -2.47 -1.39
C ARG A 14 23.22 -1.65 -0.11
N LEU A 15 22.02 -1.34 0.37
CA LEU A 15 21.80 -0.59 1.60
C LEU A 15 22.22 -1.39 2.81
N VAL A 16 21.89 -2.69 2.86
CA VAL A 16 22.36 -3.65 3.86
C VAL A 16 23.88 -3.61 3.95
N GLY A 17 24.58 -3.89 2.84
CA GLY A 17 26.05 -3.85 2.86
C GLY A 17 26.64 -2.48 3.17
N LYS A 18 25.93 -1.39 2.85
CA LYS A 18 26.37 -0.02 3.18
C LYS A 18 26.21 0.26 4.68
N LEU A 19 25.10 -0.16 5.27
CA LEU A 19 24.82 0.03 6.70
C LEU A 19 25.66 -0.90 7.56
N GLU A 20 25.90 -2.16 7.16
CA GLU A 20 26.84 -3.06 7.85
C GLU A 20 28.23 -2.41 8.04
N ARG A 21 28.82 -1.90 6.94
CA ARG A 21 30.11 -1.19 6.99
C ARG A 21 30.08 0.11 7.79
N LEU A 22 28.91 0.73 7.90
CA LEU A 22 28.73 1.94 8.69
C LEU A 22 28.69 1.61 10.18
N LEU A 23 27.87 0.64 10.57
CA LEU A 23 27.62 0.27 11.97
C LEU A 23 28.84 -0.38 12.62
N ARG A 24 29.67 -1.11 11.86
CA ARG A 24 31.01 -1.59 12.27
C ARG A 24 31.98 -0.51 12.76
N ARG A 25 31.68 0.77 12.56
CA ARG A 25 32.51 1.90 13.06
C ARG A 25 32.07 2.38 14.44
N TYR A 26 30.89 1.94 14.88
CA TYR A 26 30.28 2.31 16.15
C TYR A 26 30.40 1.17 17.18
N THR A 27 31.15 0.11 16.86
CA THR A 27 31.55 -0.98 17.77
C THR A 27 32.87 -0.66 18.47
N PRO A 28 33.07 -1.13 19.72
CA PRO A 28 32.16 -1.97 20.52
C PRO A 28 31.02 -1.17 21.17
N ILE A 29 29.88 -1.83 21.36
CA ILE A 29 28.67 -1.24 21.98
C ILE A 29 28.85 -1.09 23.48
N ASP A 30 29.54 -2.06 24.08
CA ASP A 30 30.08 -1.98 25.43
C ASP A 30 31.60 -1.89 25.34
N PRO A 31 32.20 -0.70 25.56
CA PRO A 31 33.65 -0.56 25.55
C PRO A 31 34.34 -1.29 26.72
N SER A 32 33.57 -1.82 27.69
CA SER A 32 34.08 -2.64 28.79
C SER A 32 34.01 -4.14 28.53
N ASP A 33 33.34 -4.57 27.45
CA ASP A 33 33.27 -5.99 27.06
C ASP A 33 34.43 -6.34 26.12
N GLU A 34 35.40 -7.11 26.63
CA GLU A 34 36.54 -7.62 25.86
C GLU A 34 36.13 -8.57 24.72
N PHE A 35 34.88 -9.04 24.71
CA PHE A 35 34.32 -9.94 23.70
C PHE A 35 33.38 -9.26 22.71
N SER A 36 33.13 -7.94 22.83
CA SER A 36 32.29 -7.23 21.86
C SER A 36 32.96 -7.26 20.48
N ASP A 37 32.28 -7.93 19.54
CA ASP A 37 32.77 -8.07 18.18
C ASP A 37 32.29 -6.91 17.29
N GLY A 38 32.89 -6.78 16.12
CA GLY A 38 32.50 -5.74 15.16
C GLY A 38 31.08 -5.90 14.60
N ASP A 39 30.40 -7.01 14.90
CA ASP A 39 29.18 -7.46 14.22
C ASP A 39 27.93 -7.40 15.11
N ASP A 40 28.04 -6.88 16.34
CA ASP A 40 26.93 -6.69 17.27
C ASP A 40 25.69 -5.99 16.64
N TYR A 41 25.90 -5.05 15.72
CA TYR A 41 24.80 -4.34 15.03
C TYR A 41 24.30 -5.02 13.75
N GLU A 42 24.87 -6.15 13.32
CA GLU A 42 24.57 -6.77 12.02
C GLU A 42 23.08 -7.13 11.90
N THR A 43 22.49 -7.69 12.95
CA THR A 43 21.07 -8.10 12.89
C THR A 43 20.08 -6.92 12.99
N LEU A 44 20.55 -5.71 13.33
CA LEU A 44 19.78 -4.47 13.27
C LEU A 44 19.73 -3.87 11.85
N VAL A 45 20.65 -4.25 10.96
CA VAL A 45 20.71 -3.69 9.61
C VAL A 45 19.44 -3.94 8.78
N PRO A 46 18.89 -5.17 8.67
CA PRO A 46 17.70 -5.43 7.87
C PRO A 46 16.47 -4.59 8.29
N PRO A 47 16.13 -4.47 9.59
CA PRO A 47 15.07 -3.55 10.05
C PRO A 47 15.31 -2.08 9.67
N LEU A 48 16.54 -1.57 9.82
CA LEU A 48 16.85 -0.17 9.49
C LEU A 48 16.71 0.11 8.00
N VAL A 49 17.15 -0.82 7.14
CA VAL A 49 16.96 -0.70 5.69
C VAL A 49 15.47 -0.68 5.33
N SER A 50 14.67 -1.54 5.96
CA SER A 50 13.22 -1.57 5.77
C SER A 50 12.57 -0.22 6.13
N LEU A 51 12.91 0.34 7.29
CA LEU A 51 12.41 1.66 7.73
C LEU A 51 12.80 2.78 6.74
N LEU A 52 14.07 2.83 6.34
CA LEU A 52 14.55 3.82 5.37
C LEU A 52 13.84 3.72 4.02
N MET A 53 13.62 2.50 3.53
CA MET A 53 12.93 2.26 2.26
C MET A 53 11.44 2.58 2.35
N ARG A 54 10.84 2.50 3.54
CA ARG A 54 9.48 2.99 3.83
C ARG A 54 9.39 4.50 4.00
N GLY A 55 10.52 5.21 3.99
CA GLY A 55 10.58 6.65 4.19
C GLY A 55 10.38 7.09 5.64
N CYS A 56 10.63 6.19 6.60
CA CYS A 56 10.51 6.50 8.01
C CYS A 56 11.42 7.67 8.42
N GLY A 57 10.91 8.47 9.35
CA GLY A 57 11.56 9.65 9.90
C GLY A 57 12.76 9.31 10.77
N ARG A 58 13.46 10.36 11.19
CA ARG A 58 14.67 10.26 12.02
C ARG A 58 14.36 9.63 13.38
N GLU A 59 13.24 10.02 13.95
CA GLU A 59 12.74 9.59 15.26
C GLU A 59 12.35 8.11 15.27
N GLU A 60 11.78 7.59 14.19
CA GLU A 60 11.43 6.17 14.06
C GLU A 60 12.68 5.30 13.96
N ILE A 61 13.68 5.76 13.21
CA ILE A 61 14.99 5.12 13.11
C ILE A 61 15.68 5.11 14.48
N PHE A 62 15.66 6.23 15.21
CA PHE A 62 16.19 6.32 16.57
C PHE A 62 15.53 5.30 17.52
N ARG A 63 14.19 5.26 17.56
CA ARG A 63 13.45 4.31 18.41
C ARG A 63 13.76 2.86 18.08
N ALA A 64 13.98 2.53 16.81
CA ALA A 64 14.37 1.19 16.40
C ALA A 64 15.75 0.81 16.96
N ILE A 65 16.72 1.74 16.94
CA ILE A 65 18.07 1.53 17.49
C ILE A 65 18.02 1.40 19.01
N GLU A 66 17.32 2.33 19.68
CA GLU A 66 17.15 2.34 21.14
C GLU A 66 16.49 1.04 21.64
N SER A 67 15.38 0.64 21.01
CA SER A 67 14.66 -0.59 21.34
C SER A 67 15.53 -1.83 21.10
N TYR A 68 16.26 -1.87 19.99
CA TYR A 68 17.19 -2.97 19.71
C TYR A 68 18.25 -3.07 20.81
N ARG A 69 18.83 -1.95 21.24
CA ARG A 69 19.83 -1.94 22.32
C ARG A 69 19.27 -2.46 23.63
N ALA A 70 18.10 -1.95 24.04
CA ALA A 70 17.47 -2.34 25.29
C ALA A 70 17.18 -3.85 25.35
N ASN A 71 16.81 -4.45 24.22
CA ASN A 71 16.43 -5.86 24.15
C ASN A 71 17.64 -6.81 24.04
N TYR A 72 18.66 -6.45 23.26
CA TYR A 72 19.80 -7.34 22.99
C TYR A 72 20.95 -7.16 24.00
N TRP A 73 21.08 -5.98 24.61
CA TRP A 73 22.17 -5.68 25.56
C TRP A 73 21.62 -5.14 26.88
N MET A 74 20.85 -5.96 27.59
CA MET A 74 20.21 -5.61 28.87
C MET A 74 21.19 -5.11 29.96
N LYS A 75 22.49 -5.38 29.83
CA LYS A 75 23.54 -4.94 30.76
C LYS A 75 24.17 -3.60 30.40
N VAL A 76 23.96 -3.12 29.17
CA VAL A 76 24.53 -1.86 28.67
C VAL A 76 23.55 -0.74 29.00
N PRO A 77 23.98 0.31 29.72
CA PRO A 77 23.11 1.43 30.04
C PRO A 77 22.67 2.17 28.76
N PRO A 78 21.48 2.79 28.75
CA PRO A 78 21.05 3.61 27.62
C PRO A 78 22.07 4.69 27.27
N ASN A 79 22.37 4.84 25.98
CA ASN A 79 23.26 5.89 25.49
C ASN A 79 22.60 6.63 24.31
N PRO A 80 21.63 7.52 24.60
CA PRO A 80 20.86 8.21 23.57
C PRO A 80 21.72 9.12 22.68
N GLU A 81 22.83 9.66 23.20
CA GLU A 81 23.76 10.47 22.39
C GLU A 81 24.39 9.63 21.28
N GLN A 82 24.83 8.42 21.61
CA GLN A 82 25.37 7.48 20.63
C GLN A 82 24.29 7.02 19.64
N ASP A 83 23.06 6.77 20.10
CA ASP A 83 21.94 6.38 19.23
C ASP A 83 21.63 7.44 18.19
N TRP A 84 21.55 8.71 18.60
CA TRP A 84 21.37 9.82 17.67
C TRP A 84 22.52 9.94 16.66
N LYS A 85 23.77 9.74 17.08
CA LYS A 85 24.92 9.71 16.17
C LYS A 85 24.79 8.60 15.12
N ILE A 86 24.33 7.42 15.52
CA ILE A 86 24.07 6.30 14.59
C ILE A 86 22.91 6.65 13.65
N THR A 87 21.79 7.14 14.18
CA THR A 87 20.61 7.57 13.40
C THR A 87 21.00 8.57 12.31
N ASP A 88 21.76 9.61 12.65
CA ASP A 88 22.20 10.65 11.71
C ASP A 88 23.12 10.09 10.63
N ALA A 89 24.02 9.17 11.00
CA ALA A 89 24.90 8.52 10.06
C ALA A 89 24.15 7.60 9.09
N VAL A 90 23.15 6.86 9.58
CA VAL A 90 22.27 5.99 8.80
C VAL A 90 21.45 6.81 7.81
N GLN A 91 20.80 7.90 8.27
CA GLN A 91 20.07 8.81 7.38
C GLN A 91 20.98 9.47 6.36
N LYS A 92 22.14 9.99 6.76
CA LYS A 92 23.11 10.60 5.85
C LYS A 92 23.63 9.59 4.82
N ALA A 93 23.84 8.33 5.21
CA ALA A 93 24.23 7.26 4.30
C ALA A 93 23.10 6.95 3.30
N TYR A 94 21.84 7.00 3.73
CA TYR A 94 20.69 6.82 2.86
C TYR A 94 20.47 7.99 1.89
N LEU A 95 20.61 9.23 2.37
CA LEU A 95 20.39 10.45 1.59
C LEU A 95 21.55 10.75 0.61
N ASN A 96 22.78 10.35 0.93
CA ASN A 96 23.92 10.41 0.00
C ASN A 96 23.85 9.33 -1.10
N LYS A 97 22.65 9.00 -1.59
CA LYS A 97 22.43 8.05 -2.69
C LYS A 97 23.00 8.54 -4.03
N ASP A 98 23.26 9.85 -4.17
CA ASP A 98 23.40 10.52 -5.47
C ASP A 98 24.81 11.03 -5.84
N LYS A 99 25.89 10.64 -5.13
CA LYS A 99 27.27 11.04 -5.53
C LYS A 99 28.17 9.89 -5.98
N VAL A 100 27.58 8.78 -6.42
CA VAL A 100 28.29 7.85 -7.31
C VAL A 100 27.77 8.17 -8.70
N ASP A 101 28.59 8.82 -9.52
CA ASP A 101 28.37 9.09 -10.95
C ASP A 101 28.13 7.78 -11.72
N ARG A 102 26.94 7.20 -11.54
CA ARG A 102 26.40 6.22 -12.46
C ARG A 102 25.75 7.05 -13.55
N LYS A 103 26.42 7.15 -14.70
CA LYS A 103 25.82 7.66 -15.94
C LYS A 103 24.38 7.13 -16.02
N PRO A 104 23.35 7.98 -16.18
CA PRO A 104 21.97 7.54 -16.20
C PRO A 104 21.85 6.42 -17.23
N ARG A 105 21.50 5.21 -16.77
CA ARG A 105 21.09 4.15 -17.68
C ARG A 105 19.97 4.75 -18.52
N LYS A 106 20.14 4.81 -19.85
CA LYS A 106 19.07 5.19 -20.78
C LYS A 106 17.80 4.50 -20.28
N GLN A 107 16.81 5.28 -19.83
CA GLN A 107 15.56 4.73 -19.36
C GLN A 107 15.01 3.86 -20.49
N SER A 108 14.82 2.56 -20.20
CA SER A 108 14.20 1.67 -21.17
C SER A 108 12.79 2.20 -21.46
N LYS A 109 12.41 2.21 -22.75
CA LYS A 109 11.04 2.56 -23.14
C LYS A 109 10.05 1.64 -22.39
N PRO A 110 8.90 2.16 -21.92
CA PRO A 110 7.92 1.32 -21.23
C PRO A 110 7.42 0.21 -22.17
N LEU A 111 7.28 -1.00 -21.63
CA LEU A 111 6.81 -2.16 -22.40
C LEU A 111 5.29 -2.16 -22.60
N PHE A 112 4.57 -1.42 -21.77
CA PHE A 112 3.12 -1.32 -21.80
C PHE A 112 2.68 0.04 -21.24
N LYS A 113 1.52 0.52 -21.69
CA LYS A 113 0.87 1.72 -21.15
C LYS A 113 -0.51 1.34 -20.64
N LEU A 114 -0.70 1.41 -19.32
CA LEU A 114 -1.98 1.23 -18.65
C LEU A 114 -2.64 2.60 -18.46
N ASN A 115 -3.94 2.71 -18.73
CA ASN A 115 -4.66 3.98 -18.58
C ASN A 115 -5.83 3.80 -17.61
N LEU A 116 -5.59 4.16 -16.35
CA LEU A 116 -6.55 4.04 -15.27
C LEU A 116 -7.62 5.13 -15.29
N CYS A 117 -7.39 6.25 -16.00
CA CYS A 117 -8.41 7.28 -16.20
C CYS A 117 -9.61 6.74 -17.00
N LYS A 118 -9.37 5.90 -18.02
CA LYS A 118 -10.47 5.21 -18.72
C LYS A 118 -11.14 4.17 -17.83
N ASP A 119 -10.34 3.41 -17.09
CA ASP A 119 -10.86 2.36 -16.20
C ASP A 119 -11.72 2.94 -15.09
N LEU A 120 -11.45 4.16 -14.62
CA LEU A 120 -12.23 4.85 -13.61
C LEU A 120 -13.70 5.02 -14.04
N GLU A 121 -13.94 5.48 -15.26
CA GLU A 121 -15.29 5.69 -15.78
C GLU A 121 -16.03 4.35 -15.93
N ASP A 122 -15.35 3.32 -16.45
CA ASP A 122 -15.91 1.97 -16.53
C ASP A 122 -16.23 1.39 -15.14
N VAL A 123 -15.39 1.65 -14.11
CA VAL A 123 -15.68 1.22 -12.73
C VAL A 123 -16.87 1.98 -12.17
N LEU A 124 -16.99 3.28 -12.43
CA LEU A 124 -18.14 4.08 -11.99
C LEU A 124 -19.46 3.55 -12.56
N ASP A 125 -19.49 3.22 -13.84
CA ASP A 125 -20.69 2.63 -14.47
C ASP A 125 -20.99 1.23 -13.94
N TYR A 126 -19.96 0.46 -13.63
CA TYR A 126 -20.13 -0.82 -12.96
C TYR A 126 -20.67 -0.66 -11.52
N ILE A 127 -20.19 0.31 -10.73
CA ILE A 127 -20.75 0.64 -9.40
C ILE A 127 -22.24 0.98 -9.52
N LYS A 128 -22.62 1.85 -10.47
CA LYS A 128 -24.04 2.19 -10.73
C LYS A 128 -24.85 0.92 -11.01
N THR A 129 -24.32 0.04 -11.86
CA THR A 129 -24.98 -1.22 -12.22
C THR A 129 -25.17 -2.14 -11.01
N GLN A 130 -24.17 -2.26 -10.13
CA GLN A 130 -24.30 -3.07 -8.91
C GLN A 130 -25.31 -2.47 -7.94
N VAL A 131 -25.33 -1.16 -7.75
CA VAL A 131 -26.34 -0.49 -6.91
C VAL A 131 -27.75 -0.80 -7.41
N GLN A 132 -28.00 -0.67 -8.73
CA GLN A 132 -29.32 -0.96 -9.30
C GLN A 132 -29.72 -2.44 -9.13
N LYS A 133 -28.78 -3.37 -9.33
CA LYS A 133 -29.03 -4.80 -9.10
C LYS A 133 -29.40 -5.09 -7.64
N PHE A 134 -28.66 -4.51 -6.69
CA PHE A 134 -28.93 -4.69 -5.26
C PHE A 134 -30.34 -4.17 -4.88
N LEU A 135 -30.73 -3.01 -5.40
CA LEU A 135 -32.07 -2.45 -5.17
C LEU A 135 -33.17 -3.33 -5.77
N GLN A 136 -32.97 -3.84 -6.99
CA GLN A 136 -33.92 -4.75 -7.64
C GLN A 136 -34.07 -6.07 -6.88
N GLU A 137 -32.97 -6.65 -6.38
CA GLU A 137 -33.01 -7.87 -5.58
C GLU A 137 -33.79 -7.65 -4.27
N ALA A 138 -33.60 -6.50 -3.61
CA ALA A 138 -34.36 -6.13 -2.42
C ALA A 138 -35.87 -5.98 -2.66
N GLU A 139 -36.29 -5.44 -3.81
CA GLU A 139 -37.72 -5.32 -4.15
C GLU A 139 -38.40 -6.68 -4.29
N THR A 140 -37.66 -7.73 -4.66
CA THR A 140 -38.22 -9.09 -4.82
C THR A 140 -38.44 -9.82 -3.49
N VAL A 141 -37.78 -9.39 -2.41
CA VAL A 141 -37.81 -10.04 -1.09
C VAL A 141 -38.51 -9.12 -0.09
N ASP A 142 -39.83 -9.30 0.07
CA ASP A 142 -40.70 -8.61 1.05
C ASP A 142 -40.63 -7.07 1.10
N GLY A 143 -40.01 -6.43 0.11
CA GLY A 143 -40.08 -4.99 -0.17
C GLY A 143 -39.26 -4.08 0.76
N VAL A 144 -38.37 -4.62 1.59
CA VAL A 144 -37.49 -3.81 2.45
C VAL A 144 -36.04 -4.17 2.17
N ALA A 145 -35.30 -3.23 1.56
CA ALA A 145 -33.86 -3.39 1.34
C ALA A 145 -33.10 -3.46 2.67
N ASP A 146 -32.31 -4.52 2.83
CA ASP A 146 -31.40 -4.66 3.95
C ASP A 146 -30.48 -3.45 4.08
N ARG A 147 -30.18 -3.08 5.32
CA ARG A 147 -29.24 -1.99 5.58
C ARG A 147 -27.82 -2.41 5.21
N VAL A 148 -27.13 -1.57 4.46
CA VAL A 148 -25.72 -1.76 4.11
C VAL A 148 -24.86 -1.11 5.19
N TYR A 149 -24.01 -1.91 5.82
CA TYR A 149 -23.07 -1.50 6.86
C TYR A 149 -21.65 -1.30 6.31
N ARG A 150 -21.35 -1.85 5.13
CA ARG A 150 -20.05 -1.64 4.48
C ARG A 150 -20.16 -1.80 2.97
N ILE A 151 -19.41 -0.97 2.24
CA ILE A 151 -19.27 -1.08 0.79
C ILE A 151 -17.80 -1.30 0.50
N GLU A 152 -17.46 -2.47 -0.03
CA GLU A 152 -16.08 -2.84 -0.32
C GLU A 152 -15.85 -3.01 -1.81
N SER A 153 -14.72 -2.47 -2.29
CA SER A 153 -14.18 -2.81 -3.60
C SER A 153 -12.97 -3.72 -3.44
N GLY A 154 -13.15 -4.99 -3.77
CA GLY A 154 -12.06 -5.96 -3.89
C GLY A 154 -11.53 -6.00 -5.31
N TYR A 155 -10.23 -6.20 -5.49
CA TYR A 155 -9.63 -6.38 -6.82
C TYR A 155 -8.43 -7.32 -6.80
N GLU A 156 -8.10 -7.86 -7.98
CA GLU A 156 -6.87 -8.60 -8.24
C GLU A 156 -6.42 -8.21 -9.65
N TYR A 157 -5.15 -7.86 -9.83
CA TYR A 157 -4.67 -7.26 -11.08
C TYR A 157 -3.62 -8.11 -11.83
N SER A 158 -3.06 -9.13 -11.19
CA SER A 158 -1.86 -9.84 -11.64
C SER A 158 -2.14 -11.18 -12.33
N GLN A 159 -3.09 -11.99 -11.85
CA GLN A 159 -3.37 -13.35 -12.33
C GLN A 159 -4.60 -13.40 -13.23
N CYS A 160 -5.68 -12.75 -12.79
CA CYS A 160 -6.99 -12.78 -13.44
C CYS A 160 -7.36 -11.39 -13.95
N GLY A 161 -7.06 -10.33 -13.19
CA GLY A 161 -7.44 -8.97 -13.57
C GLY A 161 -8.94 -8.76 -13.47
N TRP A 162 -9.43 -8.44 -12.28
CA TRP A 162 -10.84 -8.16 -12.00
C TRP A 162 -11.00 -7.13 -10.89
N VAL A 163 -12.19 -6.55 -10.84
CA VAL A 163 -12.67 -5.74 -9.70
C VAL A 163 -14.10 -6.14 -9.40
N MET A 164 -14.47 -6.07 -8.12
CA MET A 164 -15.85 -6.23 -7.67
C MET A 164 -16.26 -5.12 -6.71
N ILE A 165 -17.56 -4.96 -6.54
CA ILE A 165 -18.18 -4.22 -5.44
C ILE A 165 -19.03 -5.20 -4.62
N TYR A 166 -18.91 -5.11 -3.30
CA TYR A 166 -19.68 -5.88 -2.35
C TYR A 166 -20.42 -4.94 -1.39
N PHE A 167 -21.70 -5.21 -1.16
CA PHE A 167 -22.54 -4.51 -0.20
C PHE A 167 -22.79 -5.44 0.99
N ASP A 168 -22.10 -5.19 2.09
CA ASP A 168 -22.22 -6.01 3.30
C ASP A 168 -23.37 -5.53 4.15
N THR A 169 -24.34 -6.41 4.39
CA THR A 169 -25.54 -6.13 5.17
C THR A 169 -25.46 -6.63 6.62
N ARG A 170 -24.33 -7.25 7.01
CA ARG A 170 -24.11 -7.69 8.39
C ARG A 170 -23.96 -6.49 9.32
N PRO A 171 -24.68 -6.43 10.45
CA PRO A 171 -24.53 -5.35 11.42
C PRO A 171 -23.10 -5.18 11.97
N GLU A 172 -22.34 -6.28 12.03
CA GLU A 172 -20.95 -6.35 12.45
C GLU A 172 -19.92 -6.28 11.30
N ALA A 173 -20.35 -5.84 10.11
CA ALA A 173 -19.48 -5.76 8.93
C ALA A 173 -18.17 -5.01 9.23
N SER A 174 -17.06 -5.62 8.85
CA SER A 174 -15.70 -5.10 9.04
C SER A 174 -14.82 -5.56 7.86
N PRO A 175 -13.60 -5.04 7.70
CA PRO A 175 -12.67 -5.52 6.68
C PRO A 175 -12.14 -6.91 7.06
N ASP A 176 -12.96 -7.94 6.85
CA ASP A 176 -12.73 -9.33 7.26
C ASP A 176 -12.59 -10.30 6.07
N GLY A 177 -12.54 -9.75 4.85
CA GLY A 177 -12.37 -10.51 3.62
C GLY A 177 -13.61 -11.32 3.19
N GLN A 178 -14.79 -11.14 3.80
CA GLN A 178 -15.99 -11.92 3.42
C GLN A 178 -16.43 -11.69 1.98
N TRP A 179 -16.15 -10.52 1.43
CA TRP A 179 -16.36 -10.18 0.03
C TRP A 179 -15.74 -11.22 -0.93
N THR A 180 -14.65 -11.89 -0.54
CA THR A 180 -13.95 -12.89 -1.37
C THR A 180 -14.82 -14.08 -1.77
N ARG A 181 -15.86 -14.40 -0.98
CA ARG A 181 -16.81 -15.49 -1.26
C ARG A 181 -17.75 -15.19 -2.44
N PHE A 182 -17.79 -13.93 -2.88
CA PHE A 182 -18.74 -13.42 -3.86
C PHE A 182 -18.08 -13.00 -5.19
N ILE A 183 -16.76 -13.20 -5.33
CA ILE A 183 -15.97 -12.78 -6.49
C ILE A 183 -16.60 -13.25 -7.82
N ASP A 184 -16.94 -14.53 -7.94
CA ASP A 184 -17.44 -15.09 -9.21
C ASP A 184 -18.78 -14.53 -9.65
N LYS A 185 -19.61 -14.04 -8.71
CA LYS A 185 -20.95 -13.52 -9.01
C LYS A 185 -20.95 -12.07 -9.40
N HIS A 186 -20.09 -11.26 -8.77
CA HIS A 186 -20.19 -9.81 -8.88
C HIS A 186 -19.06 -9.18 -9.69
N ARG A 187 -17.94 -9.86 -9.98
CA ARG A 187 -16.80 -9.23 -10.64
C ARG A 187 -17.08 -8.77 -12.08
N ILE A 188 -16.32 -7.75 -12.50
CA ILE A 188 -16.07 -7.42 -13.91
C ILE A 188 -14.61 -7.68 -14.26
N GLU A 189 -14.35 -8.11 -15.48
CA GLU A 189 -13.01 -8.41 -15.95
C GLU A 189 -12.25 -7.14 -16.39
N ARG A 190 -10.94 -7.17 -16.13
CA ARG A 190 -9.94 -6.16 -16.45
C ARG A 190 -8.69 -6.83 -17.01
N ILE A 191 -8.87 -7.58 -18.11
CA ILE A 191 -7.81 -8.40 -18.72
C ILE A 191 -6.54 -7.57 -19.04
N HIS A 192 -6.68 -6.28 -19.33
CA HIS A 192 -5.53 -5.40 -19.58
C HIS A 192 -4.70 -5.08 -18.33
N TRP A 193 -5.25 -5.19 -17.11
CA TRP A 193 -4.47 -5.08 -15.87
C TRP A 193 -3.47 -6.23 -15.76
N ARG A 194 -3.92 -7.46 -16.03
CA ARG A 194 -3.04 -8.64 -16.11
C ARG A 194 -1.93 -8.49 -17.14
N LYS A 195 -2.27 -7.94 -18.32
CA LYS A 195 -1.28 -7.65 -19.38
C LYS A 195 -0.24 -6.63 -18.90
N ALA A 196 -0.67 -5.56 -18.21
CA ALA A 196 0.23 -4.56 -17.64
C ALA A 196 1.13 -5.17 -16.56
N SER A 197 0.59 -6.00 -15.66
CA SER A 197 1.37 -6.71 -14.63
C SER A 197 2.41 -7.67 -15.24
N SER A 198 2.00 -8.46 -16.24
CA SER A 198 2.90 -9.33 -16.99
C SER A 198 4.00 -8.57 -17.77
N ALA A 199 3.70 -7.36 -18.27
CA ALA A 199 4.71 -6.49 -18.86
C ALA A 199 5.66 -5.95 -17.79
N ASN A 200 5.12 -5.57 -16.62
CA ASN A 200 5.88 -5.12 -15.46
C ASN A 200 6.85 -6.19 -14.91
N MET A 201 6.59 -7.48 -15.16
CA MET A 201 7.55 -8.57 -14.90
C MET A 201 8.84 -8.47 -15.71
N ARG A 202 8.81 -7.84 -16.88
CA ARG A 202 9.88 -7.92 -17.89
C ARG A 202 10.50 -6.58 -18.26
N GLY A 203 9.82 -5.48 -17.95
CA GLY A 203 10.31 -4.13 -18.10
C GLY A 203 9.42 -3.10 -17.39
N PRO A 204 9.84 -1.83 -17.35
CA PRO A 204 9.02 -0.77 -16.79
C PRO A 204 7.72 -0.61 -17.59
N VAL A 205 6.69 -0.11 -16.92
CA VAL A 205 5.39 0.17 -17.54
C VAL A 205 4.97 1.60 -17.22
N SER A 206 4.35 2.23 -18.20
CA SER A 206 3.73 3.53 -18.02
C SER A 206 2.31 3.34 -17.49
N VAL A 207 1.94 4.09 -16.47
CA VAL A 207 0.58 4.15 -15.93
C VAL A 207 0.11 5.59 -16.00
N VAL A 208 -0.96 5.83 -16.75
CA VAL A 208 -1.74 7.07 -16.63
C VAL A 208 -2.71 6.85 -15.48
N ASP A 209 -2.54 7.57 -14.39
CA ASP A 209 -3.39 7.45 -13.20
C ASP A 209 -4.81 8.00 -13.44
N HIS A 210 -5.64 7.94 -12.39
CA HIS A 210 -7.02 8.41 -12.41
C HIS A 210 -7.16 9.95 -12.54
N GLU A 211 -6.07 10.69 -12.35
CA GLU A 211 -5.98 12.15 -12.56
C GLU A 211 -5.46 12.50 -13.96
N GLY A 212 -5.12 11.50 -14.78
CA GLY A 212 -4.54 11.68 -16.11
C GLY A 212 -3.03 11.92 -16.11
N LYS A 213 -2.35 11.81 -14.97
CA LYS A 213 -0.91 11.97 -14.85
C LYS A 213 -0.19 10.66 -15.16
N GLU A 214 0.84 10.75 -15.99
CA GLU A 214 1.65 9.59 -16.39
C GLU A 214 2.80 9.35 -15.41
N HIS A 215 2.90 8.12 -14.92
CA HIS A 215 3.95 7.63 -14.03
C HIS A 215 4.66 6.44 -14.68
N LEU A 216 5.96 6.34 -14.45
CA LEU A 216 6.71 5.16 -14.82
C LEU A 216 6.83 4.28 -13.58
N ILE A 217 6.12 3.16 -13.57
CA ILE A 217 6.37 2.09 -12.61
C ILE A 217 7.59 1.35 -13.15
N SER A 218 8.65 1.18 -12.35
CA SER A 218 9.81 0.46 -12.86
C SER A 218 9.42 -1.00 -13.13
N GLU A 219 10.32 -1.79 -13.67
CA GLU A 219 10.01 -3.20 -13.92
C GLU A 219 9.93 -3.90 -12.58
N GLY A 220 8.81 -4.33 -12.01
CA GLY A 220 8.90 -5.17 -10.84
C GLY A 220 8.01 -4.96 -9.60
N SER A 221 7.27 -3.86 -9.55
CA SER A 221 6.80 -3.26 -8.31
C SER A 221 5.34 -3.58 -8.22
N GLU A 222 5.09 -4.68 -7.51
CA GLU A 222 3.75 -5.12 -7.12
C GLU A 222 3.06 -4.02 -6.31
N ILE A 223 3.80 -3.38 -5.40
CA ILE A 223 3.30 -2.35 -4.50
C ILE A 223 2.86 -1.11 -5.28
N ASP A 224 3.69 -0.58 -6.20
CA ASP A 224 3.33 0.64 -6.93
C ASP A 224 2.18 0.39 -7.92
N MET A 225 2.15 -0.79 -8.55
CA MET A 225 1.05 -1.17 -9.45
C MET A 225 -0.26 -1.34 -8.68
N SER A 226 -0.24 -2.10 -7.58
CA SER A 226 -1.41 -2.30 -6.73
C SER A 226 -1.89 -0.95 -6.19
N ARG A 227 -0.99 -0.11 -5.68
CA ARG A 227 -1.32 1.24 -5.18
C ARG A 227 -1.98 2.11 -6.25
N ALA A 228 -1.48 2.11 -7.49
CA ALA A 228 -2.08 2.91 -8.56
C ALA A 228 -3.54 2.50 -8.84
N ILE A 229 -3.80 1.19 -8.88
CA ILE A 229 -5.15 0.64 -9.08
C ILE A 229 -6.05 0.92 -7.87
N GLY A 230 -5.58 0.62 -6.65
CA GLY A 230 -6.33 0.85 -5.42
C GLY A 230 -6.71 2.31 -5.21
N LEU A 231 -5.83 3.26 -5.55
CA LEU A 231 -6.14 4.70 -5.52
C LEU A 231 -7.22 5.08 -6.55
N MET A 232 -7.19 4.50 -7.75
CA MET A 232 -8.25 4.70 -8.74
C MET A 232 -9.60 4.17 -8.23
N LEU A 233 -9.64 2.98 -7.62
CA LEU A 233 -10.87 2.41 -7.05
C LEU A 233 -11.40 3.21 -5.86
N LYS A 234 -10.51 3.71 -5.01
CA LYS A 234 -10.87 4.67 -3.95
C LYS A 234 -11.53 5.90 -4.57
N SER A 235 -10.91 6.48 -5.61
CA SER A 235 -11.50 7.62 -6.32
C SER A 235 -12.86 7.28 -6.94
N ALA A 236 -13.06 6.07 -7.44
CA ALA A 236 -14.34 5.63 -8.01
C ALA A 236 -15.44 5.59 -6.94
N LEU A 237 -15.17 4.98 -5.78
CA LEU A 237 -16.12 4.91 -4.67
C LEU A 237 -16.47 6.31 -4.14
N LEU A 238 -15.47 7.17 -3.94
CA LEU A 238 -15.69 8.55 -3.48
C LEU A 238 -16.49 9.37 -4.49
N ARG A 239 -16.19 9.25 -5.80
CA ARG A 239 -17.00 9.90 -6.84
C ARG A 239 -18.43 9.35 -6.88
N ALA A 240 -18.63 8.04 -6.70
CA ALA A 240 -19.96 7.44 -6.66
C ALA A 240 -20.77 7.94 -5.45
N ARG A 241 -20.13 8.10 -4.29
CA ARG A 241 -20.73 8.77 -3.12
C ARG A 241 -21.13 10.21 -3.44
N ASP A 242 -20.18 11.00 -3.95
CA ASP A 242 -20.37 12.43 -4.17
C ASP A 242 -21.42 12.73 -5.25
N GLN A 243 -21.61 11.81 -6.21
CA GLN A 243 -22.69 11.83 -7.21
C GLN A 243 -24.03 11.29 -6.69
N GLY A 244 -24.10 10.86 -5.43
CA GLY A 244 -25.31 10.31 -4.81
C GLY A 244 -25.70 8.90 -5.29
N ILE A 245 -24.83 8.22 -6.04
CA ILE A 245 -25.09 6.85 -6.54
C ILE A 245 -25.20 5.89 -5.35
N LEU A 246 -24.24 5.94 -4.42
CA LEU A 246 -24.25 5.08 -3.23
C LEU A 246 -25.33 5.48 -2.22
N LEU A 247 -25.80 6.74 -2.26
CA LEU A 247 -26.84 7.24 -1.36
C LEU A 247 -28.24 6.72 -1.70
N GLN A 248 -28.40 6.02 -2.83
CA GLN A 248 -29.64 5.32 -3.18
C GLN A 248 -29.84 4.05 -2.34
N LEU A 249 -28.77 3.53 -1.72
CA LEU A 249 -28.84 2.34 -0.87
C LEU A 249 -29.42 2.68 0.51
N SER A 250 -30.00 1.68 1.18
CA SER A 250 -30.38 1.75 2.59
C SER A 250 -29.12 1.72 3.47
N LEU A 251 -28.43 2.85 3.64
CA LEU A 251 -27.16 2.90 4.36
C LEU A 251 -27.37 2.91 5.89
N ALA A 252 -26.61 2.11 6.62
CA ALA A 252 -26.49 2.24 8.07
C ALA A 252 -25.75 3.54 8.45
N PRO A 253 -26.02 4.15 9.62
CA PRO A 253 -25.29 5.33 10.10
C PRO A 253 -23.77 5.13 10.17
N THR A 254 -23.33 3.90 10.36
CA THR A 254 -21.92 3.49 10.48
C THR A 254 -21.36 2.98 9.14
N CYS A 255 -22.06 3.14 8.03
CA CYS A 255 -21.63 2.56 6.76
C CYS A 255 -20.27 3.12 6.33
N ALA A 256 -19.31 2.21 6.15
CA ALA A 256 -17.94 2.53 5.76
C ALA A 256 -17.65 2.11 4.32
N LEU A 257 -16.72 2.83 3.66
CA LEU A 257 -16.16 2.45 2.38
C LEU A 257 -14.83 1.71 2.58
N GLY A 258 -14.54 0.76 1.70
CA GLY A 258 -13.28 0.02 1.71
C GLY A 258 -12.78 -0.29 0.31
N VAL A 259 -11.45 -0.33 0.14
CA VAL A 259 -10.77 -0.87 -1.03
C VAL A 259 -9.68 -1.81 -0.56
N GLU A 260 -9.64 -3.01 -1.11
CA GLU A 260 -8.67 -4.04 -0.73
C GLU A 260 -8.15 -4.77 -1.96
N ASP A 261 -6.83 -4.88 -2.05
CA ASP A 261 -6.16 -5.79 -2.97
C ASP A 261 -6.24 -7.22 -2.43
N PHE A 262 -6.60 -8.17 -3.28
CA PHE A 262 -6.73 -9.58 -2.91
C PHE A 262 -5.43 -10.15 -2.30
N ASP A 263 -4.27 -9.71 -2.79
CA ASP A 263 -2.95 -10.14 -2.28
C ASP A 263 -2.43 -9.27 -1.12
N GLY A 264 -3.20 -8.28 -0.66
CA GLY A 264 -2.89 -7.45 0.51
C GLY A 264 -1.83 -6.37 0.28
N HIS A 265 -1.47 -6.03 -0.96
CA HIS A 265 -0.51 -4.94 -1.22
C HIS A 265 -1.11 -3.53 -1.05
N PHE A 266 -2.44 -3.43 -1.03
CA PHE A 266 -3.15 -2.17 -0.80
C PHE A 266 -4.41 -2.40 0.04
N GLY A 267 -4.64 -1.49 0.98
CA GLY A 267 -5.84 -1.46 1.82
C GLY A 267 -6.19 -0.02 2.18
N TRP A 268 -7.46 0.34 2.05
CA TRP A 268 -8.01 1.62 2.46
C TRP A 268 -9.39 1.44 3.09
N PRO A 269 -9.69 2.07 4.24
CA PRO A 269 -8.76 2.82 5.11
C PRO A 269 -7.62 1.93 5.63
N THR A 270 -6.52 2.54 6.06
CA THR A 270 -5.40 1.77 6.62
C THR A 270 -5.79 1.27 8.02
N TYR A 271 -5.57 -0.02 8.29
CA TYR A 271 -5.90 -0.60 9.59
C TYR A 271 -5.23 0.18 10.73
N GLY A 272 -6.03 0.60 11.71
CA GLY A 272 -5.57 1.36 12.88
C GLY A 272 -5.33 2.85 12.63
N THR A 273 -5.67 3.40 11.46
CA THR A 273 -5.74 4.85 11.26
C THR A 273 -7.19 5.34 11.37
N ASN A 274 -7.37 6.52 11.97
CA ASN A 274 -8.67 7.22 12.02
C ASN A 274 -8.99 7.92 10.68
N ASP A 275 -8.58 7.34 9.55
CA ASP A 275 -8.95 7.84 8.21
C ASP A 275 -10.41 7.46 7.90
N ASP A 276 -11.31 7.82 8.80
CA ASP A 276 -12.74 7.52 8.74
C ASP A 276 -13.40 8.39 7.67
N ASP A 277 -13.41 7.90 6.44
CA ASP A 277 -14.30 8.35 5.36
C ASP A 277 -15.71 7.74 5.54
N ALA A 278 -16.28 7.90 6.75
CA ALA A 278 -17.63 7.47 7.06
C ALA A 278 -18.65 8.20 6.15
N LEU A 279 -19.52 7.44 5.49
CA LEU A 279 -20.45 7.97 4.48
C LEU A 279 -21.45 8.99 5.03
N VAL A 280 -21.87 8.83 6.28
CA VAL A 280 -23.04 9.52 6.84
C VAL A 280 -22.69 10.88 7.45
N THR A 281 -21.44 11.08 7.88
CA THR A 281 -20.99 12.33 8.54
C THR A 281 -21.06 13.57 7.64
N GLN A 282 -21.24 13.39 6.32
CA GLN A 282 -21.36 14.50 5.36
C GLN A 282 -22.80 14.92 5.04
N ILE A 283 -23.81 14.08 5.33
CA ILE A 283 -25.22 14.41 5.05
C ILE A 283 -25.69 15.58 5.92
N HIS A 284 -25.22 15.68 7.17
CA HIS A 284 -25.59 16.76 8.10
C HIS A 284 -24.78 18.05 7.95
N ARG A 285 -23.91 18.18 6.94
CA ARG A 285 -23.12 19.41 6.69
C ARG A 285 -23.59 20.22 5.47
N ARG A 286 -24.65 19.78 4.80
CA ARG A 286 -25.22 20.47 3.61
C ARG A 286 -26.61 21.06 3.84
N GLU A 287 -27.09 21.08 5.08
CA GLU A 287 -28.22 21.90 5.53
C GLU A 287 -27.72 23.21 6.14
#